data_AF-A0A7X6ZWE6-F1
#
_entry.id   AF-A0A7X6ZWE6-F1
#
_cell.length_a   1.000
_cell.length_b   1.000
_cell.length_c   1.000
_cell.angle_alpha   90.00
_cell.angle_beta   90.00
_cell.angle_gamma   90.00
#
_symmetry.space_group_name_H-M   'P 1'
#
loop_
_entity.id
_entity.type
_entity.pdbx_description
1 polymer ?
#
loop_
_entity_poly.entity_id
_entity_poly.type
_entity_poly.pdbx_seq_one_letter_code
_entity_poly.pdbx_strand_id
1 'polypeptide(L)'
;MKVLQSEYKLCLSCMEKHRVDLVTVVEQNIFKGEKVDFTAVYEYCSNADTFSETEDMIRANDLALKDEYRKKTGLLTSEEIRSIREIYGISQKDLATVLDWGPATITRYENHQVQDTAHDDVLRTISSNPKWFLGKLENKEDCLPSKAYTKYRHKAKEQYSKQRNQYLRDAIYAIYANFEDESITGGVGLNLDKVIEAINYFAAKVINLYKVKLMKMLWYADALNYKRHGKAITGLVYSALPMGAVPEGYDQIVLLDGVNFDVVLYDDIAYRFKPAPYFTVRHLSGQEIEILDKVILELGD
;
A
#
# COMPACT_ATOMS: atom_id res chain seq x y z
N MET A 1 26.63 16.31 -21.03
CA MET A 1 26.47 17.60 -20.32
C MET A 1 25.18 18.25 -20.77
N LYS A 2 24.30 18.63 -19.85
CA LYS A 2 23.06 19.38 -20.16
C LYS A 2 23.02 20.65 -19.31
N VAL A 3 22.88 21.81 -19.96
CA VAL A 3 22.76 23.12 -19.29
C VAL A 3 21.38 23.23 -18.67
N LEU A 4 21.32 23.56 -17.37
CA LEU A 4 20.09 23.80 -16.62
C LEU A 4 19.72 25.29 -16.59
N GLN A 5 20.69 26.14 -16.26
CA GLN A 5 20.50 27.57 -16.08
C GLN A 5 21.82 28.30 -16.31
N SER A 6 21.76 29.56 -16.74
CA SER A 6 22.94 30.41 -16.88
C SER A 6 22.77 31.65 -16.01
N GLU A 7 23.80 32.02 -15.25
CA GLU A 7 23.80 33.19 -14.37
C GLU A 7 25.00 34.10 -14.68
N TYR A 8 24.79 35.42 -14.70
CA TYR A 8 25.88 36.38 -14.88
C TYR A 8 26.46 36.75 -13.52
N LYS A 9 27.66 36.25 -13.21
CA LYS A 9 28.30 36.45 -11.90
C LYS A 9 29.82 36.51 -12.02
N LEU A 10 30.47 36.86 -10.92
CA LEU A 10 31.93 36.73 -10.81
C LEU A 10 32.27 35.24 -10.73
N CYS A 11 32.96 34.72 -11.75
CA CYS A 11 33.39 33.33 -11.76
C CYS A 11 34.63 33.16 -10.87
N LEU A 12 34.56 32.23 -9.91
CA LEU A 12 35.68 31.94 -9.01
C LEU A 12 36.81 31.15 -9.70
N SER A 13 36.56 30.58 -10.88
CA SER A 13 37.55 29.81 -11.65
C SER A 13 38.46 30.70 -12.50
N CYS A 14 37.91 31.70 -13.20
CA CYS A 14 38.68 32.61 -14.06
C CYS A 14 38.85 34.03 -13.49
N MET A 15 38.22 34.33 -12.34
CA MET A 15 38.23 35.65 -11.67
C MET A 15 37.65 36.80 -12.50
N GLU A 16 36.86 36.51 -13.54
CA GLU A 16 36.18 37.50 -14.39
C GLU A 16 34.66 37.43 -14.20
N LYS A 17 33.99 38.56 -14.46
CA LYS A 17 32.52 38.61 -14.50
C LYS A 17 32.04 38.19 -15.88
N HIS A 18 31.42 37.03 -15.98
CA HIS A 18 30.83 36.54 -17.21
C HIS A 18 29.63 35.62 -16.90
N ARG A 19 29.03 35.06 -17.95
CA ARG A 19 27.97 34.07 -17.82
C ARG A 19 28.56 32.72 -17.41
N VAL A 20 28.13 32.19 -16.26
CA VAL A 20 28.48 30.86 -15.75
C VAL A 20 27.26 29.96 -15.92
N ASP A 21 27.47 28.76 -16.47
CA ASP A 21 26.39 27.82 -16.78
C ASP A 21 26.30 26.73 -15.69
N LEU A 22 25.14 26.54 -15.07
CA LEU A 22 24.86 25.33 -14.30
C LEU A 22 24.60 24.17 -15.24
N VAL A 23 25.34 23.09 -15.08
CA VAL A 23 25.27 21.92 -15.95
C VAL A 23 25.08 20.64 -15.15
N THR A 24 24.44 19.66 -15.77
CA THR A 24 24.36 18.29 -15.26
C THR A 24 25.28 17.36 -16.05
N VAL A 25 26.00 16.52 -15.32
CA VAL A 25 26.93 15.53 -15.84
C VAL A 25 26.61 14.19 -15.19
N VAL A 26 26.63 13.11 -15.98
CA VAL A 26 26.52 11.76 -15.44
C VAL A 26 27.92 11.33 -15.05
N GLU A 27 28.14 11.07 -13.78
CA GLU A 27 29.40 10.57 -13.25
C GLU A 27 29.23 9.13 -12.78
N GLN A 28 30.32 8.39 -12.83
CA GLN A 28 30.40 7.04 -12.28
C GLN A 28 31.36 7.06 -11.10
N ASN A 29 30.91 6.61 -9.94
CA ASN A 29 31.73 6.51 -8.75
C ASN A 29 31.58 5.13 -8.09
N ILE A 30 32.58 4.73 -7.31
CA ILE A 30 32.54 3.48 -6.53
C ILE A 30 32.14 3.82 -5.11
N PHE A 31 30.92 3.42 -4.72
CA PHE A 31 30.43 3.59 -3.36
C PHE A 31 30.20 2.21 -2.73
N LYS A 32 30.83 1.95 -1.58
CA LYS A 32 30.79 0.66 -0.87
C LYS A 32 31.12 -0.56 -1.76
N GLY A 33 32.03 -0.39 -2.72
CA GLY A 33 32.47 -1.45 -3.64
C GLY A 33 31.59 -1.63 -4.90
N GLU A 34 30.49 -0.89 -5.01
CA GLU A 34 29.59 -0.91 -6.17
C GLU A 34 29.84 0.29 -7.08
N LYS A 35 29.86 0.04 -8.40
CA LYS A 35 29.84 1.13 -9.39
C LYS A 35 28.43 1.70 -9.49
N VAL A 36 28.30 3.00 -9.25
CA VAL A 36 27.03 3.73 -9.26
C VAL A 36 27.16 4.90 -10.21
N ASP A 37 26.24 4.98 -11.15
CA ASP A 37 26.13 6.11 -12.06
C ASP A 37 25.11 7.10 -11.47
N PHE A 38 25.49 8.35 -11.32
CA PHE A 38 24.62 9.38 -10.73
C PHE A 38 24.73 10.68 -11.52
N THR A 39 23.68 11.50 -11.43
CA THR A 39 23.66 12.81 -12.08
C THR A 39 24.15 13.86 -11.09
N ALA A 40 25.30 14.45 -11.37
CA ALA A 40 25.90 15.52 -10.58
C ALA A 40 25.67 16.88 -11.25
N VAL A 41 25.56 17.93 -10.45
CA VAL A 41 25.37 19.32 -10.85
C VAL A 41 26.65 20.10 -10.58
N TYR A 42 27.13 20.81 -11.60
CA TYR A 42 28.34 21.63 -11.56
C TYR A 42 28.07 23.03 -12.11
N GLU A 43 28.91 23.98 -11.74
CA GLU A 43 29.07 25.24 -12.46
C GLU A 43 30.17 25.07 -13.51
N TYR A 44 29.88 25.44 -14.75
CA TYR A 44 30.81 25.38 -15.87
C TYR A 44 31.22 26.78 -16.31
N CYS A 45 32.52 27.00 -16.37
CA CYS A 45 33.12 28.25 -16.86
C CYS A 45 33.58 28.09 -18.31
N SER A 46 32.96 28.83 -19.24
CA SER A 46 33.36 28.84 -20.66
C SER A 46 34.76 29.41 -20.92
N ASN A 47 35.26 30.29 -20.05
CA ASN A 47 36.53 30.99 -20.25
C ASN A 47 37.73 30.15 -19.80
N ALA A 48 37.56 29.32 -18.76
CA ALA A 48 38.59 28.44 -18.21
C ALA A 48 38.41 26.97 -18.63
N ASP A 49 37.27 26.59 -19.22
CA ASP A 49 36.89 25.22 -19.56
C ASP A 49 36.99 24.27 -18.34
N THR A 50 36.51 24.74 -17.19
CA THR A 50 36.58 24.02 -15.91
C THR A 50 35.22 23.92 -15.23
N PHE A 51 35.00 22.81 -14.54
CA PHE A 51 33.89 22.63 -13.60
C PHE A 51 34.29 23.11 -12.20
N SER A 52 33.36 23.77 -11.52
CA SER A 52 33.47 24.15 -10.12
C SER A 52 32.20 23.76 -9.36
N GLU A 53 32.34 23.39 -8.10
CA GLU A 53 31.22 23.07 -7.21
C GLU A 53 31.17 24.05 -6.04
N THR A 54 29.96 24.44 -5.64
CA THR A 54 29.73 25.08 -4.35
C THR A 54 29.56 24.02 -3.26
N GLU A 55 29.66 24.42 -1.99
CA GLU A 55 29.44 23.50 -0.88
C GLU A 55 28.05 22.83 -0.92
N ASP A 56 27.02 23.57 -1.36
CA ASP A 56 25.66 23.04 -1.53
C ASP A 56 25.58 22.02 -2.68
N MET A 57 26.32 22.23 -3.77
CA MET A 57 26.43 21.27 -4.87
C MET A 57 27.13 19.99 -4.44
N ILE A 58 28.22 20.09 -3.68
CA ILE A 58 28.92 18.91 -3.13
C ILE A 58 27.96 18.06 -2.30
N ARG A 59 27.18 18.69 -1.41
CA ARG A 59 26.19 17.99 -0.57
C ARG A 59 25.07 17.35 -1.41
N ALA A 60 24.56 18.07 -2.42
CA ALA A 60 23.52 17.55 -3.31
C ALA A 60 24.01 16.37 -4.17
N ASN A 61 25.22 16.48 -4.73
CA ASN A 61 25.85 15.45 -5.55
C ASN A 61 26.16 14.20 -4.72
N ASP A 62 26.66 14.36 -3.49
CA ASP A 62 26.88 13.26 -2.54
C ASP A 62 25.58 12.54 -2.16
N LEU A 63 24.49 13.30 -1.93
CA LEU A 63 23.18 12.71 -1.67
C LEU A 63 22.65 11.95 -2.90
N ALA A 64 22.78 12.52 -4.10
CA ALA A 64 22.36 11.89 -5.34
C ALA A 64 23.10 10.57 -5.60
N LEU A 65 24.43 10.54 -5.39
CA LEU A 65 25.23 9.31 -5.45
C LEU A 65 24.68 8.23 -4.50
N LYS A 66 24.36 8.61 -3.27
CA LYS A 66 23.85 7.68 -2.25
C LYS A 66 22.43 7.20 -2.53
N ASP A 67 21.59 8.04 -3.12
CA ASP A 67 20.24 7.64 -3.54
C ASP A 67 20.26 6.69 -4.74
N GLU A 68 21.16 6.88 -5.71
CA GLU A 68 21.34 5.91 -6.79
C GLU A 68 21.90 4.57 -6.26
N TYR A 69 22.81 4.62 -5.27
CA TYR A 69 23.25 3.41 -4.57
C TYR A 69 22.08 2.71 -3.85
N ARG A 70 21.20 3.45 -3.17
CA ARG A 70 20.02 2.91 -2.48
C ARG A 70 19.08 2.22 -3.47
N LYS A 71 18.77 2.86 -4.60
CA LYS A 71 17.95 2.27 -5.67
C LYS A 71 18.55 0.97 -6.20
N LYS A 72 19.86 0.95 -6.45
CA LYS A 72 20.56 -0.25 -6.94
C LYS A 72 20.52 -1.40 -5.93
N THR A 73 20.55 -1.08 -4.63
CA THR A 73 20.53 -2.07 -3.54
C THR A 73 19.13 -2.38 -3.01
N GLY A 74 18.09 -1.72 -3.52
CA GLY A 74 16.69 -1.91 -3.08
C GLY A 74 16.35 -1.23 -1.74
N LEU A 75 17.20 -0.33 -1.24
CA LEU A 75 16.96 0.45 -0.01
C LEU A 75 16.12 1.70 -0.30
N LEU A 76 15.45 2.23 0.73
CA LEU A 76 14.69 3.49 0.63
C LEU A 76 15.62 4.68 0.33
N THR A 77 15.24 5.48 -0.64
CA THR A 77 15.85 6.78 -0.96
C THR A 77 15.59 7.80 0.15
N SER A 78 16.40 8.86 0.20
CA SER A 78 16.22 9.97 1.14
C SER A 78 14.83 10.60 1.05
N GLU A 79 14.32 10.75 -0.18
CA GLU A 79 13.00 11.30 -0.45
C GLU A 79 11.88 10.34 -0.03
N GLU A 80 12.03 9.03 -0.24
CA GLU A 80 11.06 8.04 0.25
C GLU A 80 10.98 8.06 1.79
N ILE A 81 12.12 8.14 2.48
CA ILE A 81 12.15 8.24 3.95
C ILE A 81 11.42 9.51 4.42
N ARG A 82 11.65 10.64 3.75
CA ARG A 82 10.96 11.90 4.02
C ARG A 82 9.45 11.76 3.78
N SER A 83 9.04 11.14 2.68
CA SER A 83 7.63 10.93 2.34
C SER A 83 6.89 10.11 3.41
N ILE A 84 7.53 9.04 3.94
CA ILE A 84 6.98 8.22 5.03
C ILE A 84 6.73 9.09 6.27
N ARG A 85 7.68 9.96 6.61
CA ARG A 85 7.56 10.88 7.74
C ARG A 85 6.43 11.91 7.53
N GLU A 86 6.27 12.40 6.31
CA GLU A 86 5.26 13.41 5.95
C GLU A 86 3.83 12.89 6.02
N ILE A 87 3.59 11.60 5.71
CA ILE A 87 2.29 10.92 5.90
C ILE A 87 1.76 11.19 7.31
N TYR A 88 2.60 10.99 8.33
CA TYR A 88 2.26 11.20 9.73
C TYR A 88 2.54 12.64 10.22
N GLY A 89 3.19 13.46 9.39
CA GLY A 89 3.55 14.85 9.69
C GLY A 89 4.45 14.98 10.92
N ILE A 90 5.25 13.94 11.20
CA ILE A 90 6.15 13.85 12.36
C ILE A 90 7.49 14.53 12.07
N SER A 91 8.12 15.11 13.09
CA SER A 91 9.44 15.74 12.93
C SER A 91 10.55 14.67 12.90
N GLN A 92 11.73 14.98 12.34
CA GLN A 92 12.86 14.04 12.32
C GLN A 92 13.26 13.60 13.74
N LYS A 93 13.30 14.56 14.68
CA LYS A 93 13.66 14.33 16.08
C LYS A 93 12.62 13.48 16.81
N ASP A 94 11.34 13.76 16.61
CA ASP A 94 10.26 13.02 17.28
C ASP A 94 10.15 11.61 16.72
N LEU A 95 10.33 11.43 15.40
CA LEU A 95 10.37 10.10 14.78
C LEU A 95 11.52 9.25 15.35
N ALA A 96 12.71 9.83 15.47
CA ALA A 96 13.85 9.15 16.10
C ALA A 96 13.51 8.74 17.55
N THR A 97 12.85 9.62 18.31
CA THR A 97 12.42 9.34 19.69
C THR A 97 11.40 8.21 19.77
N VAL A 98 10.43 8.18 18.85
CA VAL A 98 9.40 7.12 18.78
C VAL A 98 9.99 5.76 18.44
N LEU A 99 11.04 5.73 17.64
CA LEU A 99 11.73 4.50 17.21
C LEU A 99 12.86 4.08 18.15
N ASP A 100 13.10 4.80 19.25
CA ASP A 100 14.24 4.59 20.15
C ASP A 100 15.61 4.70 19.44
N TRP A 101 15.69 5.56 18.42
CA TRP A 101 16.91 5.85 17.68
C TRP A 101 17.57 7.13 18.18
N GLY A 102 18.88 7.26 17.92
CA GLY A 102 19.59 8.49 18.21
C GLY A 102 18.94 9.68 17.50
N PRO A 103 18.87 10.88 18.12
CA PRO A 103 18.07 12.01 17.62
C PRO A 103 18.49 12.53 16.24
N ALA A 104 19.74 12.29 15.84
CA ALA A 104 20.27 12.67 14.54
C ALA A 104 20.14 11.56 13.47
N THR A 105 19.64 10.37 13.81
CA THR A 105 19.63 9.20 12.92
C THR A 105 18.79 9.45 11.68
N ILE A 106 17.56 9.92 11.85
CA ILE A 106 16.66 10.26 10.74
C ILE A 106 17.24 11.40 9.88
N THR A 107 17.76 12.45 10.52
CA THR A 107 18.42 13.57 9.83
C THR A 107 19.62 13.11 9.00
N ARG A 108 20.41 12.14 9.50
CA ARG A 108 21.51 11.56 8.72
C ARG A 108 20.99 10.81 7.51
N TYR A 109 19.92 10.02 7.65
CA TYR A 109 19.37 9.26 6.53
C TYR A 109 18.74 10.14 5.45
N GLU A 110 18.05 11.21 5.85
CA GLU A 110 17.47 12.18 4.91
C GLU A 110 18.51 13.05 4.20
N ASN A 111 19.73 13.21 4.74
CA ASN A 111 20.69 14.18 4.21
C ASN A 111 22.03 13.60 3.71
N HIS A 112 22.61 12.59 4.37
CA HIS A 112 24.03 12.24 4.15
C HIS A 112 24.41 10.76 4.29
N GLN A 113 23.64 9.93 4.99
CA GLN A 113 24.07 8.57 5.34
C GLN A 113 23.11 7.53 4.81
N VAL A 114 23.63 6.47 4.20
CA VAL A 114 22.82 5.31 3.84
C VAL A 114 22.52 4.49 5.11
N GLN A 115 21.24 4.19 5.32
CA GLN A 115 20.73 3.34 6.40
C GLN A 115 21.22 1.90 6.26
N ASP A 116 21.20 1.17 7.37
CA ASP A 116 21.31 -0.28 7.33
C ASP A 116 19.95 -0.93 7.01
N THR A 117 19.98 -2.23 6.74
CA THR A 117 18.79 -3.00 6.37
C THR A 117 17.76 -3.06 7.49
N ALA A 118 18.19 -3.13 8.75
CA ALA A 118 17.27 -3.22 9.89
C ALA A 118 16.47 -1.91 10.06
N HIS A 119 17.13 -0.77 9.92
CA HIS A 119 16.46 0.53 9.94
C HIS A 119 15.58 0.73 8.71
N ASP A 120 15.98 0.24 7.54
CA ASP A 120 15.15 0.24 6.33
C ASP A 120 13.83 -0.52 6.55
N ASP A 121 13.91 -1.73 7.11
CA ASP A 121 12.74 -2.57 7.42
C ASP A 121 11.77 -1.88 8.40
N VAL A 122 12.30 -1.21 9.42
CA VAL A 122 11.49 -0.43 10.37
C VAL A 122 10.78 0.73 9.68
N LEU A 123 11.47 1.47 8.81
CA LEU A 123 10.87 2.58 8.06
C LEU A 123 9.78 2.08 7.10
N ARG A 124 10.00 0.95 6.43
CA ARG A 124 8.97 0.30 5.60
C ARG A 124 7.77 -0.14 6.43
N THR A 125 8.00 -0.69 7.61
CA THR A 125 6.94 -1.10 8.54
C THR A 125 6.06 0.08 8.96
N ILE A 126 6.64 1.27 9.16
CA ILE A 126 5.87 2.49 9.45
C ILE A 126 4.95 2.86 8.29
N SER A 127 5.41 2.70 7.05
CA SER A 127 4.61 2.98 5.86
C SER A 127 3.51 1.94 5.63
N SER A 128 3.81 0.66 5.83
CA SER A 128 2.88 -0.44 5.52
C SER A 128 1.90 -0.73 6.66
N ASN A 129 2.30 -0.52 7.92
CA ASN A 129 1.54 -0.92 9.10
C ASN A 129 1.31 0.26 10.08
N PRO A 130 0.32 1.13 9.81
CA PRO A 130 -0.11 2.21 10.71
C PRO A 130 -0.50 1.73 12.11
N LYS A 131 -1.02 0.50 12.25
CA LYS A 131 -1.38 -0.08 13.56
C LYS A 131 -0.14 -0.26 14.44
N TRP A 132 0.95 -0.78 13.86
CA TRP A 132 2.22 -0.92 14.55
C TRP A 132 2.77 0.44 14.98
N PHE A 133 2.70 1.44 14.09
CA PHE A 133 3.14 2.80 14.41
C PHE A 133 2.32 3.45 15.52
N LEU A 134 1.00 3.23 15.55
CA LEU A 134 0.13 3.66 16.65
C LEU A 134 0.58 3.07 17.99
N GLY A 135 0.86 1.76 18.04
CA GLY A 135 1.37 1.12 19.26
C GLY A 135 2.72 1.70 19.72
N LYS A 136 3.61 2.04 18.77
CA LYS A 136 4.88 2.72 19.09
C LYS A 136 4.68 4.13 19.64
N LEU A 137 3.75 4.89 19.08
CA LEU A 137 3.40 6.23 19.60
C LEU A 137 2.84 6.15 21.02
N GLU A 138 1.92 5.23 21.30
CA GLU A 138 1.28 5.09 22.61
C GLU A 138 2.29 4.74 23.72
N ASN A 139 3.32 3.94 23.40
CA ASN A 139 4.41 3.65 24.34
C ASN A 139 5.32 4.86 24.65
N LYS A 140 5.22 5.96 23.90
CA LYS A 140 6.10 7.14 23.97
C LYS A 140 5.34 8.43 24.24
N GLU A 141 4.10 8.34 24.76
CA GLU A 141 3.26 9.49 25.06
C GLU A 141 3.96 10.51 25.97
N ASP A 142 4.62 10.05 27.04
CA ASP A 142 5.30 10.91 28.02
C ASP A 142 6.58 11.57 27.50
N CYS A 143 7.15 11.07 26.40
CA CYS A 143 8.40 11.56 25.83
C CYS A 143 8.19 12.67 24.78
N LEU A 144 6.94 12.93 24.41
CA LEU A 144 6.58 13.84 23.34
C LEU A 144 5.77 15.04 23.88
N PRO A 145 5.91 16.23 23.29
CA PRO A 145 5.03 17.34 23.61
C PRO A 145 3.57 16.97 23.32
N SER A 146 2.66 17.21 24.28
CA SER A 146 1.25 16.73 24.20
C SER A 146 0.53 17.16 22.92
N LYS A 147 0.81 18.38 22.42
CA LYS A 147 0.26 18.88 21.15
C LYS A 147 0.77 18.09 19.93
N ALA A 148 2.05 17.77 19.91
CA ALA A 148 2.68 17.00 18.83
C ALA A 148 2.16 15.56 18.84
N TYR A 149 2.12 14.92 20.01
CA TYR A 149 1.57 13.57 20.18
C TYR A 149 0.13 13.46 19.67
N THR A 150 -0.76 14.38 20.08
CA THR A 150 -2.16 14.39 19.64
C THR A 150 -2.28 14.49 18.11
N LYS A 151 -1.45 15.34 17.48
CA LYS A 151 -1.41 15.49 16.02
C LYS A 151 -0.96 14.19 15.35
N TYR A 152 0.12 13.57 15.82
CA TYR A 152 0.67 12.35 15.23
C TYR A 152 -0.31 11.18 15.39
N ARG A 153 -0.90 11.05 16.58
CA ARG A 153 -1.91 10.03 16.87
C ARG A 153 -3.15 10.18 16.00
N HIS A 154 -3.64 11.40 15.79
CA HIS A 154 -4.77 11.66 14.89
C HIS A 154 -4.46 11.21 13.47
N LYS A 155 -3.32 11.64 12.91
CA LYS A 155 -2.89 11.24 11.56
C LYS A 155 -2.69 9.73 11.44
N ALA A 156 -2.08 9.10 12.44
CA ALA A 156 -1.86 7.66 12.44
C ALA A 156 -3.20 6.88 12.50
N LYS A 157 -4.18 7.35 13.27
CA LYS A 157 -5.54 6.79 13.27
C LYS A 157 -6.26 6.96 11.93
N GLU A 158 -6.08 8.10 11.28
CA GLU A 158 -6.62 8.35 9.94
C GLU A 158 -6.06 7.34 8.93
N GLN A 159 -4.74 7.12 8.93
CA GLN A 159 -4.11 6.12 8.05
C GLN A 159 -4.54 4.70 8.38
N TYR A 160 -4.65 4.37 9.67
CA TYR A 160 -5.17 3.07 10.11
C TYR A 160 -6.60 2.83 9.62
N SER A 161 -7.46 3.85 9.72
CA SER A 161 -8.84 3.79 9.21
C SER A 161 -8.91 3.62 7.69
N LYS A 162 -8.03 4.29 6.92
CA LYS A 162 -7.95 4.13 5.46
C LYS A 162 -7.60 2.70 5.03
N GLN A 163 -6.85 1.98 5.85
CA GLN A 163 -6.49 0.58 5.59
C GLN A 163 -7.51 -0.44 6.14
N ARG A 164 -8.67 0.00 6.64
CA ARG A 164 -9.69 -0.87 7.24
C ARG A 164 -10.01 -2.11 6.39
N ASN A 165 -10.17 -1.93 5.08
CA ASN A 165 -10.48 -3.04 4.18
C ASN A 165 -9.32 -4.05 4.06
N GLN A 166 -8.07 -3.60 4.07
CA GLN A 166 -6.92 -4.51 4.08
C GLN A 166 -6.93 -5.37 5.34
N TYR A 167 -7.12 -4.78 6.51
CA TYR A 167 -7.21 -5.54 7.77
C TYR A 167 -8.38 -6.52 7.79
N LEU A 168 -9.49 -6.16 7.16
CA LEU A 168 -10.65 -7.05 7.04
C LEU A 168 -10.33 -8.25 6.12
N ARG A 169 -9.66 -8.00 4.98
CA ARG A 169 -9.18 -9.07 4.09
C ARG A 169 -8.18 -9.97 4.80
N ASP A 170 -7.22 -9.38 5.52
CA ASP A 170 -6.23 -10.14 6.32
C ASP A 170 -6.91 -11.00 7.39
N ALA A 171 -7.96 -10.48 8.05
CA ALA A 171 -8.75 -11.25 9.00
C ALA A 171 -9.47 -12.43 8.35
N ILE A 172 -10.00 -12.28 7.14
CA ILE A 172 -10.61 -13.39 6.40
C ILE A 172 -9.52 -14.39 5.98
N TYR A 173 -8.40 -13.95 5.40
CA TYR A 173 -7.30 -14.85 5.07
C TYR A 173 -6.76 -15.59 6.29
N ALA A 174 -6.72 -14.97 7.47
CA ALA A 174 -6.34 -15.63 8.71
C ALA A 174 -7.33 -16.72 9.15
N ILE A 175 -8.64 -16.54 8.93
CA ILE A 175 -9.63 -17.61 9.12
C ILE A 175 -9.31 -18.80 8.19
N TYR A 176 -9.03 -18.49 6.92
CA TYR A 176 -8.81 -19.48 5.88
C TYR A 176 -7.46 -20.18 5.94
N ALA A 177 -6.48 -19.62 6.65
CA ALA A 177 -5.20 -20.26 6.91
C ALA A 177 -5.32 -21.61 7.65
N ASN A 178 -6.46 -21.88 8.29
CA ASN A 178 -6.74 -23.17 8.94
C ASN A 178 -7.25 -24.25 7.97
N PHE A 179 -7.48 -23.92 6.69
CA PHE A 179 -8.01 -24.86 5.69
C PHE A 179 -6.95 -25.15 4.62
N GLU A 180 -6.16 -26.19 4.85
CA GLU A 180 -5.08 -26.61 3.93
C GLU A 180 -5.54 -27.60 2.85
N ASP A 181 -6.68 -28.27 3.04
CA ASP A 181 -7.18 -29.29 2.12
C ASP A 181 -7.87 -28.65 0.90
N GLU A 182 -7.28 -28.86 -0.28
CA GLU A 182 -7.81 -28.39 -1.56
C GLU A 182 -9.23 -28.91 -1.84
N SER A 183 -9.63 -30.06 -1.29
CA SER A 183 -10.99 -30.58 -1.48
C SER A 183 -12.04 -29.70 -0.79
N ILE A 184 -11.70 -29.06 0.33
CA ILE A 184 -12.61 -28.22 1.13
C ILE A 184 -12.83 -26.85 0.45
N THR A 185 -11.81 -26.34 -0.24
CA THR A 185 -11.86 -25.08 -1.00
C THR A 185 -12.37 -25.27 -2.43
N GLY A 186 -12.67 -26.51 -2.84
CA GLY A 186 -13.10 -26.83 -4.19
C GLY A 186 -11.99 -26.70 -5.23
N GLY A 187 -10.73 -26.96 -4.86
CA GLY A 187 -9.58 -27.06 -5.77
C GLY A 187 -9.01 -25.71 -6.22
N VAL A 188 -9.33 -24.62 -5.52
CA VAL A 188 -8.84 -23.26 -5.79
C VAL A 188 -8.58 -22.51 -4.49
N GLY A 189 -7.55 -21.66 -4.46
CA GLY A 189 -7.33 -20.76 -3.31
C GLY A 189 -8.40 -19.67 -3.22
N LEU A 190 -8.68 -19.22 -2.00
CA LEU A 190 -9.63 -18.13 -1.73
C LEU A 190 -9.28 -16.88 -2.57
N ASN A 191 -10.26 -16.40 -3.33
CA ASN A 191 -10.16 -15.16 -4.10
C ASN A 191 -11.28 -14.19 -3.72
N LEU A 192 -10.96 -13.27 -2.79
CA LEU A 192 -11.92 -12.28 -2.29
C LEU A 192 -12.44 -11.32 -3.37
N ASP A 193 -11.67 -11.06 -4.44
CA ASP A 193 -12.13 -10.19 -5.53
C ASP A 193 -13.23 -10.89 -6.34
N LYS A 194 -13.09 -12.19 -6.62
CA LYS A 194 -14.17 -12.99 -7.21
C LYS A 194 -15.39 -13.09 -6.30
N VAL A 195 -15.19 -13.21 -4.98
CA VAL A 195 -16.31 -13.19 -4.01
C VAL A 195 -17.09 -11.88 -4.11
N ILE A 196 -16.39 -10.74 -4.07
CA ILE A 196 -17.01 -9.41 -4.18
C ILE A 196 -17.75 -9.28 -5.52
N GLU A 197 -17.15 -9.72 -6.63
CA GLU A 197 -17.81 -9.69 -7.93
C GLU A 197 -19.06 -10.57 -8.00
N ALA A 198 -19.01 -11.79 -7.46
CA ALA A 198 -20.15 -12.70 -7.42
C ALA A 198 -21.31 -12.12 -6.59
N ILE A 199 -21.01 -11.52 -5.43
CA ILE A 199 -22.01 -10.82 -4.59
C ILE A 199 -22.66 -9.68 -5.39
N ASN A 200 -21.86 -8.83 -6.04
CA ASN A 200 -22.37 -7.72 -6.84
C ASN A 200 -23.20 -8.19 -8.04
N TYR A 201 -22.77 -9.27 -8.69
CA TYR A 201 -23.48 -9.88 -9.81
C TYR A 201 -24.85 -10.40 -9.39
N PHE A 202 -24.93 -11.12 -8.26
CA PHE A 202 -26.20 -11.54 -7.69
C PHE A 202 -27.06 -10.36 -7.28
N ALA A 203 -26.50 -9.37 -6.59
CA ALA A 203 -27.24 -8.20 -6.12
C ALA A 203 -27.83 -7.38 -7.28
N ALA A 204 -27.18 -7.39 -8.46
CA ALA A 204 -27.68 -6.72 -9.66
C ALA A 204 -28.90 -7.41 -10.30
N LYS A 205 -29.05 -8.74 -10.12
CA LYS A 205 -30.05 -9.55 -10.83
C LYS A 205 -31.13 -10.14 -9.93
N VAL A 206 -30.87 -10.25 -8.64
CA VAL A 206 -31.79 -10.86 -7.66
C VAL A 206 -32.50 -9.77 -6.88
N ILE A 207 -33.83 -9.74 -6.99
CA ILE A 207 -34.66 -8.83 -6.22
C ILE A 207 -34.65 -9.27 -4.75
N ASN A 208 -34.55 -8.31 -3.83
CA ASN A 208 -34.57 -8.56 -2.38
C ASN A 208 -33.52 -9.59 -1.91
N LEU A 209 -32.28 -9.45 -2.39
CA LEU A 209 -31.18 -10.30 -1.96
C LEU A 209 -30.80 -10.02 -0.50
N TYR A 210 -31.29 -10.84 0.42
CA TYR A 210 -30.92 -10.77 1.84
C TYR A 210 -29.76 -11.72 2.18
N LYS A 211 -29.12 -11.48 3.34
CA LYS A 211 -27.94 -12.23 3.81
C LYS A 211 -28.06 -13.75 3.68
N VAL A 212 -29.14 -14.36 4.18
CA VAL A 212 -29.32 -15.82 4.13
C VAL A 212 -29.40 -16.33 2.68
N LYS A 213 -30.10 -15.61 1.80
CA LYS A 213 -30.22 -15.96 0.38
C LYS A 213 -28.86 -15.84 -0.32
N LEU A 214 -28.12 -14.76 -0.05
CA LEU A 214 -26.78 -14.55 -0.59
C LEU A 214 -25.81 -15.69 -0.21
N MET A 215 -25.77 -16.11 1.06
CA MET A 215 -24.87 -17.19 1.49
C MET A 215 -25.16 -18.50 0.77
N LYS A 216 -26.44 -18.84 0.60
CA LYS A 216 -26.86 -20.02 -0.17
C LYS A 216 -26.44 -19.91 -1.62
N MET A 217 -26.69 -18.77 -2.27
CA MET A 217 -26.34 -18.57 -3.68
C MET A 217 -24.82 -18.69 -3.92
N LEU A 218 -23.99 -18.15 -3.03
CA LEU A 218 -22.53 -18.34 -3.08
C LEU A 218 -22.18 -19.83 -3.02
N TRP A 219 -22.74 -20.57 -2.07
CA TRP A 219 -22.50 -22.01 -1.94
C TRP A 219 -22.92 -22.79 -3.21
N TYR A 220 -24.11 -22.52 -3.73
CA TYR A 220 -24.59 -23.18 -4.95
C TYR A 220 -23.73 -22.85 -6.16
N ALA A 221 -23.20 -21.64 -6.27
CA ALA A 221 -22.30 -21.25 -7.35
C ALA A 221 -21.00 -22.05 -7.33
N ASP A 222 -20.33 -22.11 -6.19
CA ASP A 222 -19.09 -22.88 -6.03
C ASP A 222 -19.34 -24.37 -6.22
N ALA A 223 -20.38 -24.93 -5.60
CA ALA A 223 -20.72 -26.35 -5.71
C ALA A 223 -21.09 -26.75 -7.15
N LEU A 224 -21.85 -25.91 -7.87
CA LEU A 224 -22.26 -26.18 -9.24
C LEU A 224 -21.08 -26.09 -10.21
N ASN A 225 -20.20 -25.08 -10.05
CA ASN A 225 -18.99 -24.97 -10.87
C ASN A 225 -18.06 -26.16 -10.63
N TYR A 226 -17.88 -26.55 -9.36
CA TYR A 226 -17.08 -27.71 -8.99
C TYR A 226 -17.63 -28.99 -9.61
N LYS A 227 -18.95 -29.21 -9.52
CA LYS A 227 -19.61 -30.38 -10.11
C LYS A 227 -19.42 -30.48 -11.63
N ARG A 228 -19.40 -29.35 -12.35
CA ARG A 228 -19.32 -29.32 -13.82
C ARG A 228 -17.89 -29.29 -14.35
N HIS A 229 -16.97 -28.65 -13.63
CA HIS A 229 -15.64 -28.30 -14.13
C HIS A 229 -14.49 -28.77 -13.21
N GLY A 230 -14.80 -29.41 -12.09
CA GLY A 230 -13.82 -29.92 -11.13
C GLY A 230 -13.17 -28.84 -10.24
N LYS A 231 -13.62 -27.59 -10.32
CA LYS A 231 -13.12 -26.46 -9.52
C LYS A 231 -14.23 -25.51 -9.08
N ALA A 232 -14.16 -24.97 -7.87
CA ALA A 232 -15.02 -23.89 -7.40
C ALA A 232 -14.70 -22.56 -8.09
N ILE A 233 -15.55 -21.55 -7.92
CA ILE A 233 -15.36 -20.20 -8.47
C ILE A 233 -14.49 -19.37 -7.53
N THR A 234 -14.82 -19.36 -6.23
CA THR A 234 -14.30 -18.37 -5.28
C THR A 234 -13.29 -18.91 -4.28
N GLY A 235 -13.30 -20.22 -4.01
CA GLY A 235 -12.46 -20.83 -2.97
C GLY A 235 -12.97 -20.59 -1.55
N LEU A 236 -14.24 -20.20 -1.40
CA LEU A 236 -14.89 -20.11 -0.09
C LEU A 236 -15.02 -21.50 0.54
N VAL A 237 -14.83 -21.58 1.85
CA VAL A 237 -15.07 -22.77 2.66
C VAL A 237 -16.41 -22.60 3.33
N TYR A 238 -17.19 -23.68 3.43
CA TYR A 238 -18.56 -23.61 3.91
C TYR A 238 -18.81 -24.52 5.10
N SER A 239 -19.50 -23.98 6.10
CA SER A 239 -20.00 -24.72 7.26
C SER A 239 -21.52 -24.81 7.26
N ALA A 240 -22.04 -25.92 7.78
CA ALA A 240 -23.47 -26.12 7.91
C ALA A 240 -24.01 -25.44 9.19
N LEU A 241 -24.89 -24.46 9.01
CA LEU A 241 -25.68 -23.85 10.08
C LEU A 241 -27.17 -24.24 9.95
N PRO A 242 -28.02 -24.00 10.98
CA PRO A 242 -29.43 -24.43 10.95
C PRO A 242 -30.23 -23.99 9.72
N MET A 243 -29.86 -22.86 9.11
CA MET A 243 -30.55 -22.31 7.93
C MET A 243 -29.85 -22.63 6.59
N GLY A 244 -28.76 -23.39 6.59
CA GLY A 244 -28.04 -23.83 5.39
C GLY A 244 -26.53 -23.64 5.47
N ALA A 245 -25.86 -23.93 4.36
CA ALA A 245 -24.43 -23.70 4.21
C ALA A 245 -24.12 -22.20 4.21
N VAL A 246 -23.10 -21.81 4.97
CA VAL A 246 -22.60 -20.43 5.04
C VAL A 246 -21.09 -20.41 4.84
N PRO A 247 -20.54 -19.41 4.14
CA PRO A 247 -19.10 -19.24 4.05
C PRO A 247 -18.46 -19.00 5.42
N GLU A 248 -17.29 -19.56 5.64
CA GLU A 248 -16.45 -19.18 6.77
C GLU A 248 -16.08 -17.70 6.65
N GLY A 249 -16.19 -16.97 7.77
CA GLY A 249 -15.99 -15.52 7.79
C GLY A 249 -17.10 -14.70 7.12
N TYR A 250 -18.33 -15.24 6.98
CA TYR A 250 -19.44 -14.54 6.31
C TYR A 250 -19.76 -13.15 6.91
N ASP A 251 -19.53 -12.94 8.21
CA ASP A 251 -19.74 -11.64 8.87
C ASP A 251 -18.70 -10.59 8.43
N GLN A 252 -17.49 -11.02 8.15
CA GLN A 252 -16.41 -10.17 7.65
C GLN A 252 -16.56 -9.92 6.14
N ILE A 253 -16.94 -10.96 5.37
CA ILE A 253 -17.10 -10.88 3.91
C ILE A 253 -18.10 -9.78 3.51
N VAL A 254 -19.22 -9.68 4.23
CA VAL A 254 -20.25 -8.67 3.92
C VAL A 254 -19.81 -7.23 4.20
N LEU A 255 -18.74 -7.03 4.98
CA LEU A 255 -18.19 -5.73 5.34
C LEU A 255 -17.05 -5.27 4.42
N LEU A 256 -16.65 -6.10 3.43
CA LEU A 256 -15.60 -5.77 2.47
C LEU A 256 -15.98 -4.55 1.63
N ASP A 257 -15.00 -3.70 1.33
CA ASP A 257 -15.20 -2.61 0.40
C ASP A 257 -15.61 -3.18 -0.98
N GLY A 258 -16.65 -2.61 -1.58
CA GLY A 258 -17.26 -3.12 -2.81
C GLY A 258 -18.50 -3.99 -2.58
N VAL A 259 -18.79 -4.39 -1.33
CA VAL A 259 -20.07 -5.01 -0.97
C VAL A 259 -21.00 -3.96 -0.38
N ASN A 260 -22.13 -3.72 -1.06
CA ASN A 260 -23.11 -2.73 -0.63
C ASN A 260 -24.42 -3.36 -0.18
N PHE A 261 -25.00 -2.82 0.88
CA PHE A 261 -26.30 -3.23 1.38
C PHE A 261 -27.03 -2.07 2.06
N ASP A 262 -28.35 -2.16 2.11
CA ASP A 262 -29.21 -1.33 2.95
C ASP A 262 -29.51 -2.07 4.26
N VAL A 263 -29.51 -1.33 5.37
CA VAL A 263 -30.01 -1.85 6.65
C VAL A 263 -31.52 -1.64 6.67
N VAL A 264 -32.26 -2.74 6.74
CA VAL A 264 -33.73 -2.75 6.82
C VAL A 264 -34.13 -3.22 8.21
N LEU A 265 -34.89 -2.39 8.91
CA LEU A 265 -35.41 -2.68 10.24
C LEU A 265 -36.79 -3.33 10.09
N TYR A 266 -36.88 -4.61 10.47
CA TYR A 266 -38.14 -5.30 10.73
C TYR A 266 -38.25 -5.50 12.25
N ASP A 267 -38.72 -6.67 12.70
CA ASP A 267 -38.59 -7.10 14.10
C ASP A 267 -37.11 -7.37 14.46
N ASP A 268 -36.30 -7.73 13.47
CA ASP A 268 -34.84 -7.89 13.53
C ASP A 268 -34.13 -7.01 12.48
N ILE A 269 -32.81 -6.85 12.62
CA ILE A 269 -31.95 -6.14 11.65
C ILE A 269 -31.68 -7.06 10.44
N ALA A 270 -32.10 -6.63 9.26
CA ALA A 270 -31.83 -7.32 8.00
C ALA A 270 -30.89 -6.51 7.09
N TYR A 271 -30.01 -7.20 6.36
CA TYR A 271 -29.14 -6.60 5.35
C TYR A 271 -29.61 -7.00 3.96
N ARG A 272 -30.05 -6.00 3.18
CA ARG A 272 -30.49 -6.17 1.79
C ARG A 272 -29.40 -5.69 0.84
N PHE A 273 -28.77 -6.61 0.13
CA PHE A 273 -27.64 -6.33 -0.75
C PHE A 273 -28.09 -5.64 -2.04
N LYS A 274 -27.25 -4.73 -2.53
CA LYS A 274 -27.44 -3.98 -3.77
C LYS A 274 -26.11 -3.90 -4.53
N PRO A 275 -26.13 -3.80 -5.87
CA PRO A 275 -24.90 -3.75 -6.63
C PRO A 275 -24.11 -2.47 -6.31
N ALA A 276 -22.78 -2.57 -6.36
CA ALA A 276 -21.90 -1.43 -6.23
C ALA A 276 -22.10 -0.44 -7.39
N PRO A 277 -22.05 0.89 -7.13
CA PRO A 277 -22.05 1.88 -8.19
C PRO A 277 -20.99 1.59 -9.22
N TYR A 278 -21.36 1.60 -10.50
CA TYR A 278 -20.46 1.33 -11.63
C TYR A 278 -19.80 -0.06 -11.61
N PHE A 279 -20.47 -1.05 -10.99
CA PHE A 279 -19.99 -2.44 -10.99
C PHE A 279 -19.73 -2.94 -12.41
N THR A 280 -18.55 -3.53 -12.61
CA THR A 280 -18.11 -4.19 -13.84
C THR A 280 -17.40 -5.48 -13.47
N VAL A 281 -17.61 -6.52 -14.28
CA VAL A 281 -16.95 -7.81 -14.07
C VAL A 281 -15.53 -7.78 -14.66
N ARG A 282 -14.53 -8.14 -13.86
CA ARG A 282 -13.10 -8.13 -14.23
C ARG A 282 -12.41 -9.44 -13.92
N HIS A 283 -12.81 -10.12 -12.85
CA HIS A 283 -12.15 -11.33 -12.33
C HIS A 283 -12.92 -12.62 -12.66
N LEU A 284 -14.24 -12.57 -12.78
CA LEU A 284 -15.05 -13.72 -13.20
C LEU A 284 -14.93 -13.95 -14.72
N SER A 285 -14.73 -15.21 -15.09
CA SER A 285 -14.73 -15.67 -16.48
C SER A 285 -16.15 -15.85 -17.03
N GLY A 286 -16.29 -15.91 -18.36
CA GLY A 286 -17.58 -16.16 -19.01
C GLY A 286 -18.26 -17.46 -18.54
N GLN A 287 -17.49 -18.53 -18.33
CA GLN A 287 -18.00 -19.81 -17.81
C GLN A 287 -18.52 -19.67 -16.38
N GLU A 288 -17.80 -18.96 -15.51
CA GLU A 288 -18.24 -18.72 -14.14
C GLU A 288 -19.51 -17.87 -14.11
N ILE A 289 -19.62 -16.87 -14.99
CA ILE A 289 -20.83 -16.07 -15.15
C ILE A 289 -22.03 -16.93 -15.55
N GLU A 290 -21.87 -17.88 -16.48
CA GLU A 290 -22.94 -18.82 -16.86
C GLU A 290 -23.42 -19.67 -15.67
N ILE A 291 -22.50 -20.05 -14.77
CA ILE A 291 -22.86 -20.72 -13.52
C ILE A 291 -23.68 -19.80 -12.62
N LEU A 292 -23.26 -18.55 -12.42
CA LEU A 292 -24.00 -17.58 -11.61
C LEU A 292 -25.40 -17.34 -12.18
N ASP A 293 -25.54 -17.20 -13.49
CA ASP A 293 -26.82 -17.05 -14.17
C ASP A 293 -27.73 -18.26 -13.95
N LYS A 294 -27.17 -19.48 -13.98
CA LYS A 294 -27.94 -20.68 -13.68
C LYS A 294 -28.41 -20.73 -12.22
N VAL A 295 -27.58 -20.29 -11.26
CA VAL A 295 -27.98 -20.18 -9.85
C VAL A 295 -29.07 -19.14 -9.66
N ILE A 296 -28.98 -17.99 -10.33
CA ILE A 296 -30.01 -16.95 -10.32
C ILE A 296 -31.32 -17.49 -10.89
N LEU A 297 -31.29 -18.25 -11.98
CA LEU A 297 -32.51 -18.80 -12.58
C LEU A 297 -33.27 -19.73 -11.62
N GLU A 298 -32.55 -20.53 -10.83
CA GLU A 298 -33.17 -21.53 -9.94
C GLU A 298 -33.52 -20.99 -8.54
N LEU A 299 -32.79 -19.97 -8.07
CA LEU A 299 -32.89 -19.47 -6.69
C LEU A 299 -33.14 -17.96 -6.61
N GLY A 300 -33.31 -17.28 -7.74
CA GLY A 300 -33.44 -15.82 -7.82
C GLY A 300 -34.81 -15.31 -7.39
N ASP A 301 -35.85 -16.11 -7.51
CA ASP A 301 -37.23 -15.78 -7.11
C ASP A 301 -37.40 -15.67 -5.58
#